data_AF-A0A7X9HBE7-F1
#
_entry.id   AF-A0A7X9HBE7-F1
#
_cell.length_a   1.000
_cell.length_b   1.000
_cell.length_c   1.000
_cell.angle_alpha   90.00
_cell.angle_beta   90.00
_cell.angle_gamma   90.00
#
_symmetry.space_group_name_H-M   'P 1'
#
loop_
_entity.id
_entity.type
_entity.pdbx_description
1 polymer ?
#
loop_
_entity_poly.entity_id
_entity_poly.type
_entity_poly.pdbx_seq_one_letter_code
_entity_poly.pdbx_strand_id
1 'polypeptide(L)'
;MIILFSEYSIAQRVSVRATVEPPQIMIGQQALINLQVIAPKDKVIHFPVYEKEIVPGIEVITMLQPDTVIENNVMTLNFKYVVTSFDSTLYHIPAIPVFDGTDTIFSNSIGLKVVSPALKDSTLAYLEKLKAGETDSIDFNQLALYDIKPIQKPPFVWTDYLGIVWIVLGVLLLLALIGAIVYFILRRKKKGYFFTPPPVLPAHVRALQELDRLKTEKIWQQGREKEFYTQLTDILRQYLYERYGMKAK
;
A
#
# COMPACT_ATOMS: atom_id res chain seq x y z
N MET A 1 25.12 90.00 11.46
CA MET A 1 24.68 89.10 12.54
C MET A 1 24.13 87.85 11.88
N ILE A 2 24.95 86.79 11.80
CA ILE A 2 24.57 85.52 11.15
C ILE A 2 23.98 84.64 12.23
N ILE A 3 22.70 84.28 12.10
CA ILE A 3 21.99 83.39 13.02
C ILE A 3 22.13 81.98 12.45
N LEU A 4 22.97 81.16 13.09
CA LEU A 4 23.07 79.72 12.84
C LEU A 4 21.88 79.03 13.51
N PHE A 5 20.97 78.46 12.71
CA PHE A 5 19.98 77.52 13.19
C PHE A 5 20.65 76.16 13.37
N SER A 6 20.73 75.69 14.61
CA SER A 6 21.12 74.31 14.91
C SER A 6 19.94 73.38 14.62
N GLU A 7 20.05 72.55 13.59
CA GLU A 7 19.12 71.44 13.37
C GLU A 7 19.35 70.37 14.44
N TYR A 8 18.41 70.26 15.38
CA TYR A 8 18.36 69.14 16.31
C TYR A 8 17.89 67.90 15.54
N SER A 9 18.83 67.03 15.14
CA SER A 9 18.52 65.70 14.64
C SER A 9 17.83 64.90 15.76
N ILE A 10 16.55 64.59 15.59
CA ILE A 10 15.84 63.63 16.44
C ILE A 10 16.39 62.25 16.10
N ALA A 11 17.24 61.71 16.97
CA ALA A 11 17.71 60.33 16.86
C ALA A 11 16.50 59.38 16.87
N GLN A 12 16.48 58.43 15.92
CA GLN A 12 15.43 57.44 15.82
C GLN A 12 15.37 56.61 17.10
N ARG A 13 14.24 56.67 17.80
CA ARG A 13 14.03 55.99 19.09
C ARG A 13 13.95 54.48 18.90
N VAL A 14 14.68 53.74 19.73
CA VAL A 14 14.57 52.29 19.81
C VAL A 14 13.21 51.94 20.41
N SER A 15 12.56 50.90 19.88
CA SER A 15 11.27 50.41 20.37
C SER A 15 11.30 48.91 20.53
N VAL A 16 10.64 48.41 21.57
CA VAL A 16 10.59 47.00 21.93
C VAL A 16 9.13 46.59 22.08
N ARG A 17 8.74 45.50 21.43
CA ARG A 17 7.39 44.94 21.49
C ARG A 17 7.46 43.45 21.76
N ALA A 18 6.64 42.98 22.70
CA ALA A 18 6.48 41.56 22.99
C ALA A 18 5.07 41.11 22.58
N THR A 19 4.98 39.96 21.92
CA THR A 19 3.71 39.29 21.61
C THR A 19 3.78 37.81 22.01
N VAL A 20 2.63 37.19 22.24
CA VAL A 20 2.53 35.75 22.52
C VAL A 20 1.51 35.11 21.59
N GLU A 21 1.91 34.02 20.95
CA GLU A 21 1.09 33.31 19.97
C GLU A 21 1.18 31.78 20.17
N PRO A 22 0.05 31.09 20.40
CA PRO A 22 -1.28 31.64 20.66
C PRO A 22 -1.38 32.28 22.08
N PRO A 23 -2.35 33.20 22.31
CA PRO A 23 -2.56 33.81 23.64
C PRO A 23 -3.20 32.87 24.67
N GLN A 24 -3.69 31.71 24.22
CA GLN A 24 -4.22 30.65 25.07
C GLN A 24 -3.63 29.30 24.65
N ILE A 25 -3.14 28.53 25.62
CA ILE A 25 -2.63 27.18 25.45
C ILE A 25 -3.25 26.22 26.46
N MET A 26 -3.26 24.93 26.15
CA MET A 26 -3.55 23.90 27.16
C MET A 26 -2.31 23.63 28.02
N ILE A 27 -2.50 23.06 29.20
CA ILE A 27 -1.40 22.54 30.03
C ILE A 27 -0.46 21.65 29.18
N GLY A 28 0.84 21.92 29.22
CA GLY A 28 1.88 21.21 28.46
C GLY A 28 1.95 21.55 26.96
N GLN A 29 1.06 22.39 26.43
CA GLN A 29 1.18 22.91 25.06
C GLN A 29 2.22 24.04 25.01
N GLN A 30 2.78 24.29 23.83
CA GLN A 30 3.78 25.33 23.61
C GLN A 30 3.15 26.62 23.07
N ALA A 31 3.66 27.77 23.52
CA ALA A 31 3.42 29.08 22.94
C ALA A 31 4.75 29.72 22.51
N LEU A 32 4.67 30.66 21.57
CA LEU A 32 5.80 31.46 21.13
C LEU A 32 5.68 32.86 21.68
N ILE A 33 6.68 33.29 22.45
CA ILE A 33 6.84 34.70 22.81
C ILE A 33 7.79 35.32 21.80
N ASN A 34 7.29 36.26 21.01
CA ASN A 34 8.07 37.01 20.04
C ASN A 34 8.41 38.39 20.61
N LEU A 35 9.70 38.65 20.79
CA LEU A 35 10.24 39.94 21.21
C LEU A 35 10.86 40.61 19.98
N GLN A 36 10.17 41.64 19.49
CA GLN A 36 10.59 42.44 18.36
C GLN A 36 11.26 43.72 18.84
N VAL A 37 12.49 43.97 18.38
CA VAL A 37 13.26 45.18 18.68
C VAL A 37 13.51 45.93 17.38
N ILE A 38 13.05 47.18 17.30
CA ILE A 38 13.28 48.07 16.17
C ILE A 38 14.25 49.15 16.64
N ALA A 39 15.42 49.21 16.02
CA ALA A 39 16.53 50.09 16.41
C ALA A 39 17.26 50.64 15.17
N PRO A 40 18.04 51.73 15.28
CA PRO A 40 18.98 52.12 14.24
C PRO A 40 20.03 51.02 14.00
N LYS A 41 20.47 50.84 12.74
CA LYS A 41 21.46 49.81 12.35
C LYS A 41 22.76 49.83 13.17
N ASP A 42 23.18 51.01 13.62
CA ASP A 42 24.47 51.20 14.25
C ASP A 42 24.45 50.93 15.77
N LYS A 43 23.29 50.59 16.34
CA LYS A 43 23.16 50.24 17.76
C LYS A 43 23.40 48.76 18.02
N VAL A 44 24.11 48.47 19.12
CA VAL A 44 24.30 47.10 19.63
C VAL A 44 23.17 46.80 20.61
N ILE A 45 22.40 45.74 20.32
CA ILE A 45 21.25 45.33 21.14
C ILE A 45 21.60 44.08 21.95
N HIS A 46 21.45 44.17 23.27
CA HIS A 46 21.56 43.05 24.20
C HIS A 46 20.16 42.67 24.69
N PHE A 47 19.84 41.38 24.57
CA PHE A 47 18.54 40.83 24.95
C PHE A 47 18.73 39.78 26.07
N PRO A 48 17.71 39.56 26.91
CA PRO A 48 17.79 38.61 28.00
C PRO A 48 17.70 37.18 27.46
N VAL A 49 18.58 36.30 27.92
CA VAL A 49 18.50 34.86 27.62
C VAL A 49 17.98 34.17 28.88
N TYR A 50 16.86 33.46 28.74
CA TYR A 50 16.24 32.70 29.81
C TYR A 50 16.59 31.22 29.66
N GLU A 51 17.23 30.64 30.67
CA GLU A 51 17.63 29.22 30.65
C GLU A 51 16.52 28.27 31.12
N LYS A 52 15.64 28.73 32.01
CA LYS A 52 14.65 27.87 32.68
C LYS A 52 13.24 28.43 32.61
N GLU A 53 13.03 29.63 33.13
CA GLU A 53 11.70 30.23 33.25
C GLU A 53 11.78 31.75 33.00
N ILE A 54 10.73 32.32 32.40
CA ILE A 54 10.60 33.79 32.24
C ILE A 54 9.98 34.40 33.49
N VAL A 55 8.94 33.72 33.99
CA VAL A 55 8.25 34.01 35.25
C VAL A 55 7.91 32.65 35.89
N PRO A 56 7.72 32.60 37.22
CA PRO A 56 7.34 31.37 37.90
C PRO A 56 6.16 30.67 37.21
N GLY A 57 6.36 29.42 36.78
CA GLY A 57 5.35 28.60 36.10
C GLY A 57 5.30 28.73 34.57
N ILE A 58 6.07 29.65 33.95
CA ILE A 58 6.29 29.72 32.50
C ILE A 58 7.70 29.24 32.19
N GLU A 59 7.81 27.99 31.76
CA GLU A 59 9.06 27.34 31.40
C GLU A 59 9.50 27.72 29.99
N VAL A 60 10.79 27.96 29.81
CA VAL A 60 11.45 28.21 28.53
C VAL A 60 12.05 26.90 28.07
N ILE A 61 11.51 26.37 26.98
CA ILE A 61 12.01 25.14 26.35
C ILE A 61 13.27 25.47 25.55
N THR A 62 13.21 26.52 24.74
CA THR A 62 14.34 26.97 23.93
C THR A 62 14.11 28.39 23.42
N MET A 63 15.22 29.06 23.10
CA MET A 63 15.23 30.26 22.28
C MET A 63 15.53 29.86 20.83
N LEU A 64 14.76 30.35 19.86
CA LEU A 64 15.06 30.15 18.44
C LEU A 64 16.18 31.08 17.98
N GLN A 65 16.82 30.74 16.87
CA GLN A 65 17.83 31.60 16.26
C GLN A 65 17.23 32.99 15.97
N PRO A 66 17.87 34.07 16.44
CA PRO A 66 17.41 35.43 16.17
C PRO A 66 17.43 35.73 14.67
N ASP A 67 16.42 36.47 14.21
CA ASP A 67 16.35 36.98 12.85
C ASP A 67 16.55 38.50 12.85
N THR A 68 17.23 39.03 11.83
CA THR A 68 17.55 40.46 11.69
C THR A 68 17.24 40.95 10.29
N VAL A 69 16.36 41.93 10.18
CA VAL A 69 15.99 42.59 8.92
C VAL A 69 16.46 44.04 8.98
N ILE A 70 17.15 44.51 7.94
CA ILE A 70 17.63 45.90 7.85
C ILE A 70 17.00 46.56 6.63
N GLU A 71 16.20 47.60 6.86
CA GLU A 71 15.54 48.41 5.82
C GLU A 71 15.68 49.90 6.15
N ASN A 72 16.04 50.73 5.16
CA ASN A 72 16.09 52.20 5.32
C ASN A 72 16.87 52.68 6.56
N ASN A 73 18.01 52.05 6.87
CA ASN A 73 18.84 52.31 8.05
C ASN A 73 18.22 51.92 9.41
N VAL A 74 17.09 51.20 9.38
CA VAL A 74 16.38 50.65 10.53
C VAL A 74 16.62 49.15 10.60
N MET A 75 17.07 48.66 11.74
CA MET A 75 17.26 47.25 12.06
C MET A 75 16.09 46.74 12.90
N THR A 76 15.45 45.67 12.44
CA THR A 76 14.40 44.94 13.17
C THR A 76 14.94 43.57 13.55
N LEU A 77 15.08 43.32 14.85
CA LEU A 77 15.47 42.03 15.40
C LEU A 77 14.23 41.30 15.94
N ASN A 78 14.10 40.02 15.63
CA ASN A 78 13.02 39.17 16.16
C ASN A 78 13.63 38.03 16.98
N PHE A 79 13.33 38.00 18.27
CA PHE A 79 13.73 36.95 19.20
C PHE A 79 12.50 36.12 19.57
N LYS A 80 12.60 34.79 19.48
CA LYS A 80 11.46 33.92 19.77
C LYS A 80 11.81 32.95 20.87
N TYR A 81 11.02 32.95 21.94
CA TYR A 81 11.10 31.98 23.03
C TYR A 81 9.97 30.97 22.87
N VAL A 82 10.31 29.69 22.85
CA VAL A 82 9.35 28.59 22.94
C VAL A 82 9.11 28.34 24.42
N VAL A 83 7.87 28.56 24.86
CA VAL A 83 7.49 28.44 26.28
C VAL A 83 6.37 27.44 26.48
N THR A 84 6.28 26.87 27.69
CA THR A 84 5.18 26.02 28.12
C THR A 84 4.86 26.24 29.59
N SER A 85 3.79 25.62 30.07
CA SER A 85 3.36 25.69 31.46
C SER A 85 2.54 24.47 31.84
N PHE A 86 2.67 24.05 33.10
CA PHE A 86 1.95 22.89 33.65
C PHE A 86 0.79 23.24 34.58
N ASP A 87 0.67 24.51 34.97
CA ASP A 87 -0.42 24.97 35.84
C ASP A 87 -1.45 25.78 35.06
N SER A 88 -2.74 25.46 35.26
CA SER A 88 -3.84 26.21 34.65
C SER A 88 -4.05 27.54 35.37
N THR A 89 -3.58 28.64 34.79
CA THR A 89 -3.81 30.00 35.29
C THR A 89 -3.68 31.03 34.16
N LEU A 90 -4.01 32.28 34.45
CA LEU A 90 -3.70 33.41 33.60
C LEU A 90 -2.37 34.02 34.04
N TYR A 91 -1.31 33.78 33.26
CA TYR A 91 0.01 34.33 33.53
C TYR A 91 0.11 35.77 33.04
N HIS A 92 0.60 36.64 33.92
CA HIS A 92 1.04 37.97 33.56
C HIS A 92 2.56 37.97 33.40
N ILE A 93 3.02 38.11 32.16
CA ILE A 93 4.45 38.23 31.84
C ILE A 93 4.79 39.72 31.82
N PRO A 94 5.66 40.21 32.73
CA PRO A 94 6.01 41.62 32.80
C PRO A 94 6.79 42.06 31.57
N ALA A 95 6.97 43.37 31.45
CA ALA A 95 7.79 43.96 30.41
C ALA A 95 9.21 43.37 30.41
N ILE A 96 9.67 42.90 29.24
CA ILE A 96 10.97 42.29 29.05
C ILE A 96 12.00 43.43 28.83
N PRO A 97 13.09 43.49 29.62
CA PRO A 97 14.12 44.51 29.45
C PRO A 97 15.04 44.18 28.28
N VAL A 98 15.33 45.17 27.44
CA VAL A 98 16.31 45.09 26.35
C VAL A 98 17.28 46.26 26.50
N PHE A 99 18.58 45.99 26.46
CA PHE A 99 19.60 47.02 26.61
C PHE A 99 20.12 47.44 25.24
N ASP A 100 20.07 48.75 24.94
CA ASP A 100 20.42 49.29 23.62
C ASP A 100 21.85 49.86 23.53
N GLY A 101 22.69 49.52 24.51
CA GLY A 101 24.04 50.05 24.69
C GLY A 101 24.10 51.33 25.55
N THR A 102 22.98 52.04 25.69
CA THR A 102 22.91 53.30 26.46
C THR A 102 21.91 53.25 27.60
N ASP A 103 20.73 52.69 27.38
CA ASP A 103 19.64 52.61 28.36
C ASP A 103 18.91 51.27 28.24
N THR A 104 18.12 50.93 29.26
CA THR A 104 17.24 49.76 29.26
C THR A 104 15.85 50.16 28.79
N ILE A 105 15.41 49.55 27.69
CA ILE A 105 14.11 49.77 27.09
C ILE A 105 13.24 48.56 27.37
N PHE A 106 12.03 48.82 27.86
CA PHE A 106 11.09 47.79 28.28
C PHE A 106 10.07 47.53 27.17
N SER A 107 9.73 46.26 26.97
CA SER A 107 8.59 45.89 26.12
C SER A 107 7.25 46.24 26.78
N ASN A 108 6.15 46.02 26.07
CA ASN A 108 4.85 45.87 26.72
C ASN A 108 4.80 44.57 27.56
N SER A 109 3.91 44.52 28.55
CA SER A 109 3.53 43.25 29.20
C SER A 109 2.61 42.43 28.30
N ILE A 110 2.58 41.12 28.53
CA ILE A 110 1.72 40.18 27.79
C ILE A 110 1.05 39.21 28.75
N GLY A 111 -0.13 38.72 28.37
CA GLY A 111 -0.88 37.72 29.11
C GLY A 111 -0.91 36.39 28.36
N LEU A 112 -0.67 35.28 29.06
CA LEU A 112 -0.79 33.93 28.52
C LEU A 112 -1.78 33.13 29.37
N LYS A 113 -2.87 32.68 28.75
CA LYS A 113 -3.88 31.87 29.43
C LYS A 113 -3.58 30.38 29.26
N VAL A 114 -3.40 29.68 30.36
CA VAL A 114 -3.17 28.24 30.38
C VAL A 114 -4.41 27.55 30.92
N VAL A 115 -4.99 26.64 30.13
CA VAL A 115 -6.23 25.94 30.48
C VAL A 115 -6.00 24.44 30.66
N SER A 116 -6.65 23.85 31.64
CA SER A 116 -6.70 22.40 31.78
C SER A 116 -7.71 21.79 30.79
N PRO A 117 -7.54 20.52 30.40
CA PRO A 117 -8.57 19.80 29.66
C PRO A 117 -9.88 19.72 30.47
N ALA A 118 -11.01 19.71 29.78
CA ALA A 118 -12.30 19.46 30.41
C ALA A 118 -12.35 18.02 30.93
N LEU A 119 -12.62 17.87 32.22
CA LEU A 119 -12.82 16.57 32.87
C LEU A 119 -14.30 16.21 32.85
N LYS A 120 -14.60 14.90 32.91
CA LYS A 120 -15.98 14.43 33.05
C LYS A 120 -16.49 14.71 34.47
N ASP A 121 -17.80 14.91 34.61
CA ASP A 121 -18.43 15.16 35.92
C ASP A 121 -18.16 14.03 36.93
N SER A 122 -18.13 12.78 36.46
CA SER A 122 -17.79 11.61 37.29
C SER A 122 -16.36 11.71 37.84
N THR A 123 -15.42 12.16 37.01
CA THR A 123 -14.01 12.34 37.39
C THR A 123 -13.87 13.48 38.39
N LEU A 124 -14.57 14.61 38.17
CA LEU A 124 -14.56 15.75 39.09
C LEU A 124 -15.10 15.37 40.47
N ALA A 125 -16.26 14.72 40.53
CA ALA A 125 -16.86 14.26 41.78
C ALA A 125 -15.94 13.29 42.54
N TYR A 126 -15.22 12.43 41.82
CA TYR A 126 -14.26 11.52 42.44
C TYR A 126 -13.01 12.25 42.96
N LEU A 127 -12.48 13.22 42.20
CA LEU A 127 -11.35 14.06 42.66
C LEU A 127 -11.72 14.90 43.89
N GLU A 128 -12.97 15.34 44.02
CA GLU A 128 -13.46 16.03 45.21
C GLU A 128 -13.46 15.12 46.44
N LYS A 129 -13.90 13.85 46.30
CA LYS A 129 -13.83 12.86 47.39
C LYS A 129 -12.40 12.56 47.83
N LEU A 130 -11.47 12.46 46.87
CA LEU A 130 -10.03 12.32 47.16
C LEU A 130 -9.50 13.53 47.92
N LYS A 131 -9.84 14.76 47.49
CA LYS A 131 -9.42 16.00 48.18
C LYS A 131 -10.02 16.13 49.59
N ALA A 132 -11.23 15.61 49.81
CA ALA A 132 -11.90 15.60 51.10
C ALA A 132 -11.38 14.50 52.05
N GLY A 133 -10.53 13.58 51.57
CA GLY A 133 -10.01 12.47 52.36
C GLY A 133 -11.04 11.36 52.62
N GLU A 134 -12.11 11.29 51.83
CA GLU A 134 -13.12 10.22 51.95
C GLU A 134 -12.63 8.88 51.40
N THR A 135 -11.65 8.92 50.50
CA THR A 135 -11.01 7.74 49.91
C THR A 135 -9.53 8.03 49.74
N ASP A 136 -8.68 7.07 50.14
CA ASP A 136 -7.23 7.12 49.89
C ASP A 136 -6.80 6.24 48.71
N SER A 137 -7.72 5.39 48.23
CA SER A 137 -7.45 4.49 47.10
C SER A 137 -7.70 5.20 45.77
N ILE A 138 -6.76 5.08 44.83
CA ILE A 138 -6.86 5.58 43.45
C ILE A 138 -7.52 4.48 42.59
N ASP A 139 -8.75 4.74 42.14
CA ASP A 139 -9.49 3.89 41.22
C ASP A 139 -9.51 4.52 39.82
N PHE A 140 -8.71 3.95 38.92
CA PHE A 140 -8.55 4.42 37.54
C PHE A 140 -9.86 4.36 36.73
N ASN A 141 -10.75 3.43 37.04
CA ASN A 141 -12.03 3.32 36.33
C ASN A 141 -12.95 4.51 36.68
N GLN A 142 -12.97 4.93 37.94
CA GLN A 142 -13.73 6.10 38.40
C GLN A 142 -13.13 7.40 37.87
N LEU A 143 -11.80 7.46 37.71
CA LEU A 143 -11.09 8.55 37.06
C LEU A 143 -11.27 8.58 35.53
N ALA A 144 -11.87 7.53 34.93
CA ALA A 144 -11.95 7.33 33.48
C ALA A 144 -10.57 7.34 32.79
N LEU A 145 -9.52 6.91 33.49
CA LEU A 145 -8.18 6.75 32.98
C LEU A 145 -8.01 5.29 32.53
N TYR A 146 -8.07 5.06 31.23
CA TYR A 146 -7.95 3.73 30.64
C TYR A 146 -6.57 3.52 30.06
N ASP A 147 -6.05 2.31 30.20
CA ASP A 147 -4.79 1.91 29.57
C ASP A 147 -4.93 1.86 28.03
N ILE A 148 -3.79 1.91 27.34
CA ILE A 148 -3.70 1.81 25.89
C ILE A 148 -4.23 0.43 25.49
N LYS A 149 -5.32 0.42 24.71
CA LYS A 149 -5.89 -0.84 24.22
C LYS A 149 -4.86 -1.58 23.37
N PRO A 150 -4.68 -2.90 23.55
CA PRO A 150 -3.81 -3.69 22.70
C PRO A 150 -4.32 -3.70 21.25
N ILE A 151 -3.45 -4.11 20.33
CA ILE A 151 -3.79 -4.25 18.91
C ILE A 151 -4.97 -5.22 18.79
N GLN A 152 -6.13 -4.71 18.41
CA GLN A 152 -7.32 -5.52 18.19
C GLN A 152 -7.20 -6.22 16.84
N LYS A 153 -7.27 -7.56 16.84
CA LYS A 153 -7.37 -8.34 15.60
C LYS A 153 -8.78 -8.21 15.03
N PRO A 154 -8.93 -8.04 13.71
CA PRO A 154 -10.26 -7.98 13.10
C PRO A 154 -11.02 -9.28 13.37
N PRO A 155 -12.35 -9.21 13.57
CA PRO A 155 -13.17 -10.41 13.71
C PRO A 155 -13.10 -11.23 12.42
N PHE A 156 -13.24 -12.55 12.54
CA PHE A 156 -13.25 -13.44 11.39
C PHE A 156 -14.52 -13.22 10.54
N VAL A 157 -14.35 -12.90 9.26
CA VAL A 157 -15.45 -12.70 8.30
C VAL A 157 -15.36 -13.71 7.16
N TRP A 158 -16.35 -14.61 7.06
CA TRP A 158 -16.36 -15.67 6.03
C TRP A 158 -16.39 -15.12 4.59
N THR A 159 -16.98 -13.93 4.37
CA THR A 159 -17.07 -13.31 3.04
C THR A 159 -15.72 -12.97 2.44
N ASP A 160 -14.71 -12.68 3.27
CA ASP A 160 -13.35 -12.36 2.81
C ASP A 160 -12.69 -13.55 2.09
N TYR A 161 -13.12 -14.77 2.41
CA TYR A 161 -12.61 -16.01 1.81
C TYR A 161 -13.35 -16.41 0.53
N LEU A 162 -14.45 -15.74 0.18
CA LEU A 162 -15.27 -16.12 -0.97
C LEU A 162 -14.48 -15.99 -2.29
N GLY A 163 -13.59 -15.00 -2.41
CA GLY A 163 -12.68 -14.85 -3.54
C GLY A 163 -11.74 -16.05 -3.71
N ILE A 164 -11.22 -16.58 -2.60
CA ILE A 164 -10.35 -17.77 -2.60
C ILE A 164 -11.15 -19.00 -3.05
N VAL A 165 -12.39 -19.14 -2.58
CA VAL A 165 -13.28 -20.24 -3.01
C VAL A 165 -13.55 -20.20 -4.51
N TRP A 166 -13.81 -19.03 -5.09
CA TRP A 166 -14.00 -18.87 -6.54
C TRP A 166 -12.74 -19.21 -7.35
N ILE A 167 -11.56 -18.83 -6.86
CA ILE A 167 -10.29 -19.19 -7.50
C ILE A 167 -10.10 -20.71 -7.50
N VAL A 168 -10.31 -21.36 -6.36
CA VAL A 168 -10.21 -22.83 -6.24
C VAL A 168 -11.20 -23.51 -7.18
N LEU A 169 -12.45 -23.04 -7.24
CA LEU A 169 -13.47 -23.58 -8.14
C LEU A 169 -13.09 -23.39 -9.62
N GLY A 170 -12.53 -22.22 -9.97
CA GLY A 170 -12.05 -21.93 -11.31
C GLY A 170 -10.90 -22.85 -11.75
N VAL A 171 -9.93 -23.08 -10.87
CA VAL A 171 -8.82 -24.02 -11.13
C VAL A 171 -9.34 -25.45 -11.31
N LEU A 172 -10.29 -25.87 -10.48
CA LEU A 172 -10.90 -27.20 -10.57
C LEU A 172 -11.66 -27.38 -11.90
N LEU A 173 -12.42 -26.38 -12.33
CA LEU A 173 -13.12 -26.38 -13.61
C LEU A 173 -12.13 -26.46 -14.79
N LEU A 174 -11.05 -25.68 -14.73
CA LEU A 174 -10.01 -25.69 -15.76
C LEU A 174 -9.33 -27.06 -15.88
N LEU A 175 -9.00 -27.72 -14.76
CA LEU A 175 -8.46 -29.08 -14.76
C LEU A 175 -9.46 -30.10 -15.35
N ALA A 176 -10.74 -29.99 -15.00
CA ALA A 176 -11.79 -30.85 -15.56
C ALA A 176 -11.92 -30.68 -17.08
N LEU A 177 -11.83 -29.44 -17.57
CA LEU A 177 -11.86 -29.13 -19.00
C LEU A 177 -10.67 -29.74 -19.74
N ILE A 178 -9.46 -29.61 -19.20
CA ILE A 178 -8.25 -30.23 -19.76
C ILE A 178 -8.42 -31.75 -19.82
N GLY A 179 -8.88 -32.38 -18.73
CA GLY A 179 -9.14 -33.81 -18.68
C GLY A 179 -10.14 -34.27 -19.75
N ALA A 180 -11.23 -33.52 -19.94
CA ALA A 180 -12.24 -33.80 -20.97
C ALA A 180 -11.67 -33.71 -22.39
N ILE A 181 -10.84 -32.70 -22.68
CA ILE A 181 -10.18 -32.52 -23.98
C ILE A 181 -9.24 -33.71 -24.27
N VAL A 182 -8.39 -34.08 -23.31
CA VAL A 182 -7.45 -35.21 -23.43
C VAL A 182 -8.23 -36.51 -23.69
N TYR A 183 -9.28 -36.77 -22.92
CA TYR A 183 -10.15 -37.93 -23.10
C TYR A 183 -10.76 -37.98 -24.51
N PHE A 184 -11.24 -36.85 -25.03
CA PHE A 184 -11.87 -36.79 -26.35
C PHE A 184 -10.88 -37.03 -27.50
N ILE A 185 -9.66 -36.50 -27.40
CA ILE A 185 -8.57 -36.73 -28.37
C ILE A 185 -8.19 -38.22 -28.39
N LEU A 186 -8.00 -38.83 -27.22
CA LEU A 186 -7.69 -40.26 -27.09
C LEU A 186 -8.80 -41.14 -27.68
N ARG A 187 -10.07 -40.76 -27.45
CA ARG A 187 -11.22 -41.49 -28.02
C ARG A 187 -11.29 -41.38 -29.55
N ARG A 188 -10.90 -40.25 -30.14
CA ARG A 188 -10.86 -40.09 -31.61
C ARG A 188 -9.76 -40.92 -32.26
N LYS A 189 -8.58 -41.06 -31.63
CA LYS A 189 -7.47 -41.85 -32.17
C LYS A 189 -7.74 -43.35 -32.23
N LYS A 190 -8.67 -43.88 -31.43
CA LYS A 190 -9.06 -45.29 -31.45
C LYS A 190 -9.93 -45.68 -32.67
N LYS A 191 -10.37 -44.72 -33.48
CA LYS A 191 -11.16 -44.95 -34.70
C LYS A 191 -10.28 -44.93 -35.96
N GLY A 192 -9.11 -45.55 -35.92
CA GLY A 192 -8.32 -45.80 -37.12
C GLY A 192 -8.99 -46.85 -37.99
N TYR A 193 -9.16 -46.58 -39.29
CA TYR A 193 -9.66 -47.54 -40.27
C TYR A 193 -8.59 -48.62 -40.49
N PHE A 194 -8.86 -49.86 -40.07
CA PHE A 194 -8.04 -51.00 -40.42
C PHE A 194 -8.43 -51.48 -41.82
N PHE A 195 -7.58 -51.20 -42.81
CA PHE A 195 -7.68 -51.84 -44.13
C PHE A 195 -7.15 -53.26 -44.00
N THR A 196 -8.04 -54.23 -43.82
CA THR A 196 -7.67 -55.66 -43.90
C THR A 196 -7.48 -56.02 -45.38
N PRO A 197 -6.27 -56.40 -45.84
CA PRO A 197 -6.13 -56.93 -47.19
C PRO A 197 -7.00 -58.20 -47.31
N PRO A 198 -7.69 -58.40 -48.45
CA PRO A 198 -8.56 -59.56 -48.61
C PRO A 198 -7.73 -60.84 -48.42
N PRO A 199 -8.24 -61.83 -47.67
CA PRO A 199 -7.52 -63.06 -47.43
C PRO A 199 -7.26 -63.75 -48.77
N VAL A 200 -5.99 -64.08 -49.05
CA VAL A 200 -5.64 -64.88 -50.22
C VAL A 200 -6.34 -66.23 -50.10
N LEU A 201 -7.26 -66.51 -51.02
CA LEU A 201 -8.00 -67.77 -51.00
C LEU A 201 -7.02 -68.95 -51.18
N PRO A 202 -7.25 -70.08 -50.50
CA PRO A 202 -6.43 -71.27 -50.71
C PRO A 202 -6.40 -71.66 -52.20
N ALA A 203 -5.23 -72.07 -52.70
CA ALA A 203 -5.00 -72.36 -54.12
C ALA A 203 -6.04 -73.31 -54.75
N HIS A 204 -6.46 -74.35 -53.99
CA HIS A 204 -7.48 -75.30 -54.44
C HIS A 204 -8.86 -74.66 -54.65
N VAL A 205 -9.25 -73.73 -53.77
CA VAL A 205 -10.55 -73.06 -53.84
C VAL A 205 -10.56 -72.11 -55.05
N ARG A 206 -9.46 -71.39 -55.26
CA ARG A 206 -9.32 -70.50 -56.41
C ARG A 206 -9.33 -71.27 -57.73
N ALA A 207 -8.60 -72.39 -57.81
CA ALA A 207 -8.59 -73.24 -59.00
C ALA A 207 -9.97 -73.85 -59.31
N LEU A 208 -10.73 -74.25 -58.29
CA LEU A 208 -12.11 -74.72 -58.47
C LEU A 208 -13.02 -73.61 -59.01
N GLN A 209 -12.92 -72.40 -58.46
CA GLN A 209 -13.70 -71.26 -58.96
C GLN A 209 -13.35 -70.92 -60.41
N GLU A 210 -12.07 -70.94 -60.79
CA GLU A 210 -11.63 -70.72 -62.17
C GLU A 210 -12.10 -71.85 -63.10
N LEU A 211 -12.08 -73.11 -62.63
CA LEU A 211 -12.58 -74.26 -63.39
C LEU A 211 -14.10 -74.20 -63.60
N ASP A 212 -14.85 -73.83 -62.56
CA ASP A 212 -16.31 -73.66 -62.65
C ASP A 212 -16.66 -72.49 -63.59
N ARG A 213 -15.86 -71.42 -63.57
CA ARG A 213 -16.00 -70.32 -64.52
C ARG A 213 -15.75 -70.80 -65.95
N LEU A 214 -14.67 -71.53 -66.21
CA LEU A 214 -14.37 -72.10 -67.52
C LEU A 214 -15.47 -73.04 -68.02
N LYS A 215 -16.02 -73.87 -67.12
CA LYS A 215 -17.14 -74.77 -67.40
C LYS A 215 -18.42 -74.02 -67.75
N THR A 216 -18.68 -72.90 -67.08
CA THR A 216 -19.87 -72.06 -67.31
C THR A 216 -19.78 -71.33 -68.64
N GLU A 217 -18.58 -70.86 -69.02
CA GLU A 217 -18.35 -70.17 -70.29
C GLU A 217 -18.48 -71.09 -71.53
N LYS A 218 -18.40 -72.42 -71.34
CA LYS A 218 -18.64 -73.46 -72.38
C LYS A 218 -17.93 -73.20 -73.72
N ILE A 219 -16.70 -72.69 -73.65
CA ILE A 219 -15.91 -72.23 -74.80
C ILE A 219 -15.71 -73.32 -75.87
N TRP A 220 -15.66 -74.59 -75.44
CA TRP A 220 -15.54 -75.74 -76.35
C TRP A 220 -16.77 -75.96 -77.24
N GLN A 221 -17.98 -75.56 -76.81
CA GLN A 221 -19.21 -75.67 -77.62
C GLN A 221 -19.28 -74.61 -78.73
N GLN A 222 -18.46 -73.56 -78.64
CA GLN A 222 -18.39 -72.46 -79.60
C GLN A 222 -17.34 -72.72 -80.70
N GLY A 223 -16.86 -73.97 -80.85
CA GLY A 223 -15.84 -74.37 -81.84
C GLY A 223 -14.40 -73.99 -81.47
N ARG A 224 -14.16 -73.44 -80.26
CA ARG A 224 -12.84 -73.00 -79.77
C ARG A 224 -12.22 -74.01 -78.80
N GLU A 225 -12.12 -75.26 -79.23
CA GLU A 225 -11.66 -76.36 -78.39
C GLU A 225 -10.21 -76.20 -77.92
N LYS A 226 -9.32 -75.68 -78.77
CA LYS A 226 -7.91 -75.44 -78.41
C LYS A 226 -7.75 -74.45 -77.26
N GLU A 227 -8.56 -73.38 -77.26
CA GLU A 227 -8.52 -72.35 -76.22
C GLU A 227 -9.00 -72.92 -74.89
N PHE A 228 -10.04 -73.75 -74.92
CA PHE A 228 -10.52 -74.47 -73.74
C PHE A 228 -9.44 -75.36 -73.12
N TYR A 229 -8.77 -76.20 -73.92
CA TYR A 229 -7.72 -77.08 -73.38
C TYR A 229 -6.49 -76.29 -72.89
N THR A 230 -6.19 -75.15 -73.51
CA THR A 230 -5.10 -74.26 -73.06
C THR A 230 -5.42 -73.68 -71.69
N GLN A 231 -6.59 -73.07 -71.51
CA GLN A 231 -7.00 -72.50 -70.23
C GLN A 231 -7.18 -73.57 -69.14
N LEU A 232 -7.72 -74.74 -69.49
CA LEU A 232 -7.85 -75.86 -68.57
C LEU A 232 -6.47 -76.32 -68.06
N THR A 233 -5.51 -76.44 -68.98
CA THR A 233 -4.13 -76.83 -68.63
C THR A 233 -3.45 -75.76 -67.79
N ASP A 234 -3.69 -74.48 -68.09
CA ASP A 234 -3.11 -73.36 -67.34
C ASP A 234 -3.64 -73.29 -65.90
N ILE A 235 -4.96 -73.47 -65.69
CA ILE A 235 -5.57 -73.54 -64.36
C ILE A 235 -4.99 -74.71 -63.55
N LEU A 236 -4.86 -75.89 -64.18
CA LEU A 236 -4.26 -77.05 -63.54
C LEU A 236 -2.78 -76.84 -63.25
N ARG A 237 -2.02 -76.22 -64.17
CA ARG A 237 -0.61 -75.88 -63.96
C ARG A 237 -0.45 -74.92 -62.78
N GLN A 238 -1.27 -73.87 -62.70
CA GLN A 238 -1.22 -72.89 -61.61
C GLN A 238 -1.59 -73.55 -60.28
N TYR A 239 -2.60 -74.41 -60.25
CA TYR A 239 -2.97 -75.16 -59.06
C TYR A 239 -1.83 -76.06 -58.56
N LEU A 240 -1.21 -76.83 -59.46
CA LEU A 240 -0.08 -77.69 -59.11
C LEU A 240 1.14 -76.89 -58.65
N TYR A 241 1.40 -75.74 -59.27
CA TYR A 241 2.47 -74.84 -58.86
C TYR A 241 2.24 -74.29 -57.45
N GLU A 242 1.05 -73.78 -57.15
CA GLU A 242 0.76 -73.17 -55.85
C GLU A 242 0.57 -74.17 -54.72
N ARG A 243 0.03 -75.37 -55.03
CA ARG A 243 -0.19 -76.41 -54.02
C ARG A 243 1.06 -77.25 -53.75
N TYR A 244 1.84 -77.56 -54.79
CA TYR A 244 2.94 -78.53 -54.71
C TYR A 244 4.31 -77.95 -55.14
N GLY A 245 4.40 -76.68 -55.54
CA GLY A 245 5.67 -76.02 -55.89
C GLY A 245 6.31 -76.49 -57.19
N MET A 246 5.58 -77.24 -58.03
CA MET A 246 6.13 -77.82 -59.26
C MET A 246 6.24 -76.77 -60.38
N LYS A 247 7.47 -76.36 -60.74
CA LYS A 247 7.73 -75.51 -61.91
C LYS A 247 7.71 -76.35 -63.19
N ALA A 248 6.60 -76.33 -63.92
CA ALA A 248 6.57 -76.79 -65.30
C ALA A 248 7.05 -75.64 -66.22
N LYS A 249 8.06 -75.90 -67.05
CA LYS A 249 8.55 -74.96 -68.06
C LYS A 249 7.85 -75.21 -69.39
#